data_AF-A0A6C0HXW2-F1
#
_entry.id   AF-A0A6C0HXW2-F1
#
_cell.length_a   1.000
_cell.length_b   1.000
_cell.length_c   1.000
_cell.angle_alpha   90.00
_cell.angle_beta   90.00
_cell.angle_gamma   90.00
#
_symmetry.space_group_name_H-M   'P 1'
#
loop_
_entity.id
_entity.type
_entity.pdbx_description
1 polymer ?
#
loop_
_entity_poly.entity_id
_entity_poly.type
_entity_poly.pdbx_seq_one_letter_code
_entity_poly.pdbx_strand_id
1 'polypeptide(L)'
;MEDIRDEDRGKETMVFEITSISLNAVLQFCVGNSYEHKGKDRYNVYLVKNGKVHGCVGHYDVESGEETTDSGGKDFDVKKYQEPEWLIEPTSSLLTREVEREKPAAKEKPPKHAEVKSIFRVITTSTEGDCFYDSVVRADKDGYDEEKIHEFKERLGDFMTKGANKDNLIAKYKAIVELKGAKTQTLIEDPYYRKYCEMRNAGTSDEDIVVQMRKDIEANPELEKKLSPDDFELLANDDESPNKPTLTEDVSALSNEYIHYFFNDDKTLEGDDIIDTFLENFMKKDTWADAFIISQAALFLNVIFLLLVEKKGRVEDYEIFNMQAQLEHPIDKDTQFILASYQPQKHFKLIVQDPYIGKFTIDTLPQVIKDKFPLFKSGAEPPATGAEEAPAYEPVAVDVPKIPDVVDKKYTAETLKGKTMKELEDILKAEFPDVPQSRVKKENGKQGLIDCILNPEDEKCKKLTKKKATGGKFTRRV
;
A
#
# COMPACT_ATOMS: atom_id res chain seq x y z
N MET A 1 36.79 -14.83 -9.81
CA MET A 1 36.66 -14.54 -11.26
C MET A 1 36.44 -15.86 -11.99
N GLU A 2 35.56 -16.71 -11.45
CA GLU A 2 35.46 -18.14 -11.81
C GLU A 2 34.21 -18.48 -12.65
N ASP A 3 33.32 -17.52 -12.94
CA ASP A 3 32.04 -17.78 -13.63
C ASP A 3 31.94 -17.23 -15.06
N ILE A 4 33.02 -16.67 -15.62
CA ILE A 4 33.03 -16.17 -17.00
C ILE A 4 33.55 -17.26 -17.93
N ARG A 5 32.73 -17.67 -18.90
CA ARG A 5 33.10 -18.66 -19.91
C ARG A 5 34.28 -18.17 -20.74
N ASP A 6 35.21 -19.07 -21.05
CA ASP A 6 36.43 -18.71 -21.79
C ASP A 6 36.11 -18.13 -23.18
N GLU A 7 35.02 -18.57 -23.81
CA GLU A 7 34.56 -18.03 -25.10
C GLU A 7 34.03 -16.59 -25.02
N ASP A 8 33.62 -16.14 -23.83
CA ASP A 8 33.07 -14.80 -23.60
C ASP A 8 34.15 -13.78 -23.21
N ARG A 9 35.32 -14.25 -22.78
CA ARG A 9 36.45 -13.41 -22.34
C ARG A 9 36.98 -12.54 -23.48
N GLY A 10 37.07 -11.23 -23.22
CA GLY A 10 37.64 -10.26 -24.17
C GLY A 10 36.67 -9.75 -25.25
N LYS A 11 35.42 -10.24 -25.27
CA LYS A 11 34.32 -9.69 -26.07
C LYS A 11 33.26 -8.95 -25.25
N GLU A 12 33.48 -8.82 -23.94
CA GLU A 12 32.76 -8.00 -22.93
C GLU A 12 32.77 -6.48 -23.23
N THR A 13 32.79 -6.09 -24.50
CA THR A 13 33.16 -4.74 -24.95
C THR A 13 32.01 -3.74 -24.91
N MET A 14 30.76 -4.21 -24.82
CA MET A 14 29.60 -3.34 -24.69
C MET A 14 28.91 -3.58 -23.35
N VAL A 15 28.84 -2.50 -22.57
CA VAL A 15 28.18 -2.46 -21.27
C VAL A 15 26.80 -1.84 -21.48
N PHE A 16 25.78 -2.61 -21.19
CA PHE A 16 24.39 -2.16 -21.14
C PHE A 16 24.09 -1.67 -19.73
N GLU A 17 23.26 -0.63 -19.62
CA GLU A 17 22.70 -0.19 -18.35
C GLU A 17 21.19 -0.41 -18.40
N ILE A 18 20.68 -1.17 -17.44
CA ILE A 18 19.23 -1.36 -17.28
C ILE A 18 18.83 -0.99 -15.87
N THR A 19 17.59 -0.53 -15.73
CA THR A 19 16.92 -0.46 -14.44
C THR A 19 16.11 -1.74 -14.31
N SER A 20 16.62 -2.72 -13.55
CA SER A 20 15.86 -3.95 -13.31
C SER A 20 14.77 -3.69 -12.29
N ILE A 21 13.53 -3.92 -12.70
CA ILE A 21 12.32 -3.93 -11.88
C ILE A 21 12.43 -5.08 -10.89
N SER A 22 12.83 -6.26 -11.36
CA SER A 22 12.93 -7.50 -10.57
C SER A 22 13.93 -7.39 -9.41
N LEU A 23 15.03 -6.68 -9.62
CA LEU A 23 16.09 -6.49 -8.63
C LEU A 23 16.04 -5.11 -7.96
N ASN A 24 15.10 -4.24 -8.34
CA ASN A 24 14.99 -2.85 -7.89
C ASN A 24 16.34 -2.09 -7.90
N ALA A 25 17.13 -2.29 -8.95
CA ALA A 25 18.50 -1.78 -9.04
C ALA A 25 18.84 -1.33 -10.47
N VAL A 26 19.70 -0.31 -10.57
CA VAL A 26 20.34 0.04 -11.85
C VAL A 26 21.61 -0.78 -11.98
N LEU A 27 21.67 -1.62 -13.01
CA LEU A 27 22.75 -2.56 -13.24
C LEU A 27 23.42 -2.26 -14.56
N GLN A 28 24.75 -2.30 -14.52
CA GLN A 28 25.57 -2.36 -15.71
C GLN A 28 25.95 -3.82 -15.95
N PHE A 29 25.74 -4.32 -17.16
CA PHE A 29 26.08 -5.70 -17.49
C PHE A 29 26.57 -5.83 -18.93
N CYS A 30 27.24 -6.93 -19.25
CA CYS A 30 27.53 -7.34 -20.62
C CYS A 30 26.91 -8.71 -20.91
N VAL A 31 26.59 -8.96 -22.18
CA VAL A 31 26.01 -10.21 -22.65
C VAL A 31 27.09 -11.04 -23.35
N GLY A 32 27.20 -12.32 -22.99
CA GLY A 32 28.12 -13.29 -23.60
C GLY A 32 27.64 -13.79 -24.96
N ASN A 33 28.38 -14.73 -25.56
CA ASN A 33 27.98 -15.36 -26.82
C ASN A 33 26.85 -16.38 -26.59
N SER A 34 26.11 -16.65 -27.67
CA SER A 34 25.16 -17.75 -27.68
C SER A 34 25.86 -19.09 -27.47
N TYR A 35 25.15 -20.01 -26.83
CA TYR A 35 25.47 -21.42 -26.83
C TYR A 35 24.19 -22.23 -26.69
N GLU A 36 24.21 -23.45 -27.22
CA GLU A 36 23.05 -24.32 -27.14
C GLU A 36 22.83 -24.79 -25.69
N HIS A 37 21.65 -24.50 -25.15
CA HIS A 37 21.19 -24.98 -23.85
C HIS A 37 19.73 -25.43 -23.94
N LYS A 38 19.48 -26.72 -23.72
CA LYS A 38 18.13 -27.32 -23.73
C LYS A 38 17.32 -27.01 -25.01
N GLY A 39 18.00 -26.97 -26.16
CA GLY A 39 17.38 -26.68 -27.46
C GLY A 39 17.13 -25.20 -27.75
N LYS A 40 17.63 -24.30 -26.90
CA LYS A 40 17.59 -22.83 -27.07
C LYS A 40 19.00 -22.25 -27.17
N ASP A 41 19.13 -21.08 -27.77
CA ASP A 41 20.35 -20.29 -27.75
C ASP A 41 20.38 -19.46 -26.47
N ARG A 42 21.26 -19.84 -25.53
CA ARG A 42 21.44 -19.16 -24.25
C ARG A 42 22.55 -18.12 -24.33
N TYR A 43 22.32 -16.95 -23.74
CA TYR A 43 23.29 -15.86 -23.62
C TYR A 43 23.46 -15.51 -22.15
N ASN A 44 24.66 -15.67 -21.61
CA ASN A 44 24.93 -15.32 -20.21
C ASN A 44 25.00 -13.80 -20.03
N VAL A 45 24.53 -13.32 -18.88
CA VAL A 45 24.60 -11.91 -18.48
C VAL A 45 25.58 -11.77 -17.34
N TYR A 46 26.56 -10.89 -17.52
CA TYR A 46 27.65 -10.68 -16.59
C TYR A 46 27.61 -9.27 -15.99
N LEU A 47 27.65 -9.19 -14.66
CA LEU A 47 27.61 -7.89 -13.96
C LEU A 47 28.91 -7.10 -14.17
N VAL A 48 28.76 -5.83 -14.49
CA VAL A 48 29.84 -4.85 -14.62
C VAL A 48 29.76 -3.87 -13.45
N LYS A 49 30.84 -3.77 -12.66
CA LYS A 49 30.99 -2.74 -11.62
C LYS A 49 32.35 -2.09 -11.75
N ASN A 50 32.39 -0.76 -11.65
CA ASN A 50 33.62 0.04 -11.73
C ASN A 50 34.46 -0.32 -12.97
N GLY A 51 33.79 -0.57 -14.10
CA GLY A 51 34.42 -0.96 -15.38
C GLY A 51 35.03 -2.36 -15.42
N LYS A 52 34.74 -3.24 -14.44
CA LYS A 52 35.21 -4.63 -14.39
C LYS A 52 34.04 -5.59 -14.42
N VAL A 53 34.21 -6.71 -15.13
CA VAL A 53 33.25 -7.81 -15.14
C VAL A 53 33.47 -8.70 -13.92
N HIS A 54 32.42 -8.94 -13.14
CA HIS A 54 32.50 -9.68 -11.87
C HIS A 54 32.19 -11.17 -12.03
N GLY A 55 31.02 -11.50 -12.57
CA GLY A 55 30.53 -12.88 -12.69
C GLY A 55 29.15 -12.95 -13.36
N CYS A 56 28.72 -14.16 -13.69
CA CYS A 56 27.41 -14.40 -14.30
C CYS A 56 26.31 -14.11 -13.28
N VAL A 57 25.36 -13.25 -13.65
CA VAL A 57 24.25 -12.82 -12.78
C VAL A 57 22.88 -13.07 -13.38
N GLY A 58 22.82 -13.53 -14.63
CA GLY A 58 21.58 -13.83 -15.32
C GLY A 58 21.83 -14.45 -16.68
N HIS A 59 20.76 -14.67 -17.44
CA HIS A 59 20.84 -15.16 -18.81
C HIS A 59 19.59 -14.80 -19.63
N TYR A 60 19.72 -14.82 -20.95
CA TYR A 60 18.61 -14.86 -21.89
C TYR A 60 18.56 -16.23 -22.55
N ASP A 61 17.36 -16.81 -22.67
CA ASP A 61 17.10 -18.01 -23.47
C ASP A 61 16.25 -17.64 -24.69
N VAL A 62 16.81 -17.80 -25.88
CA VAL A 62 16.17 -17.42 -27.14
C VAL A 62 15.96 -18.65 -28.02
N GLU A 63 14.90 -18.68 -28.83
CA GLU A 63 14.68 -19.77 -29.79
C GLU A 63 15.85 -19.86 -30.78
N SER A 64 16.31 -21.08 -31.07
CA SER A 64 17.53 -21.26 -31.85
C SER A 64 17.36 -20.76 -33.28
N GLY A 65 18.31 -19.94 -33.75
CA GLY A 65 18.27 -19.33 -35.07
C GLY A 65 17.43 -18.05 -35.18
N GLU A 66 16.89 -17.53 -34.07
CA GLU A 66 16.28 -16.21 -34.02
C GLU A 66 17.34 -15.10 -34.17
N GLU A 67 17.01 -14.01 -34.87
CA GLU A 67 17.88 -12.83 -34.95
C GLU A 67 17.84 -12.06 -33.63
N THR A 68 18.96 -12.07 -32.93
CA THR A 68 19.12 -11.50 -31.57
C THR A 68 19.87 -10.17 -31.56
N THR A 69 20.32 -9.70 -32.72
CA THR A 69 21.07 -8.44 -32.84
C THR A 69 20.15 -7.24 -32.98
N ASP A 70 20.62 -6.08 -32.50
CA ASP A 70 19.91 -4.81 -32.60
C ASP A 70 19.77 -4.32 -34.05
N SER A 71 19.08 -3.20 -34.25
CA SER A 71 18.90 -2.59 -35.58
C SER A 71 20.21 -2.27 -36.34
N GLY A 72 21.36 -2.28 -35.65
CA GLY A 72 22.69 -2.13 -36.24
C GLY A 72 23.35 -3.45 -36.64
N GLY A 73 22.72 -4.60 -36.34
CA GLY A 73 23.19 -5.95 -36.66
C GLY A 73 24.48 -6.34 -35.93
N LYS A 74 24.81 -5.64 -34.84
CA LYS A 74 26.15 -5.71 -34.23
C LYS A 74 26.13 -6.23 -32.81
N ASP A 75 25.18 -5.81 -32.00
CA ASP A 75 25.15 -6.04 -30.56
C ASP A 75 23.82 -6.72 -30.17
N PHE A 76 23.78 -7.42 -29.03
CA PHE A 76 22.56 -8.11 -28.56
C PHE A 76 21.44 -7.09 -28.27
N ASP A 77 20.23 -7.34 -28.77
CA ASP A 77 19.10 -6.42 -28.64
C ASP A 77 18.43 -6.51 -27.27
N VAL A 78 19.08 -5.94 -26.25
CA VAL A 78 18.54 -5.85 -24.89
C VAL A 78 17.19 -5.12 -24.85
N LYS A 79 16.86 -4.25 -25.82
CA LYS A 79 15.55 -3.57 -25.84
C LYS A 79 14.43 -4.52 -26.26
N LYS A 80 14.70 -5.38 -27.25
CA LYS A 80 13.76 -6.40 -27.71
C LYS A 80 13.47 -7.42 -26.61
N TYR A 81 14.53 -7.92 -25.94
CA TYR A 81 14.40 -9.00 -24.95
C TYR A 81 14.19 -8.53 -23.51
N GLN A 82 14.24 -7.21 -23.26
CA GLN A 82 14.01 -6.60 -21.95
C GLN A 82 14.94 -7.18 -20.85
N GLU A 83 14.39 -7.52 -19.68
CA GLU A 83 15.17 -8.03 -18.55
C GLU A 83 15.56 -9.51 -18.75
N PRO A 84 16.81 -9.87 -18.40
CA PRO A 84 17.21 -11.28 -18.37
C PRO A 84 16.60 -12.01 -17.18
N GLU A 85 16.63 -13.34 -17.24
CA GLU A 85 16.38 -14.17 -16.07
C GLU A 85 17.55 -14.04 -15.09
N TRP A 86 17.29 -13.39 -13.96
CA TRP A 86 18.30 -13.16 -12.92
C TRP A 86 18.60 -14.43 -12.13
N LEU A 87 19.89 -14.70 -11.95
CA LEU A 87 20.42 -15.75 -11.07
C LEU A 87 20.85 -15.19 -9.70
N ILE A 88 20.73 -13.87 -9.51
CA ILE A 88 21.07 -13.18 -8.27
C ILE A 88 19.80 -12.74 -7.53
N GLU A 89 19.85 -12.80 -6.19
CA GLU A 89 18.74 -12.36 -5.35
C GLU A 89 18.70 -10.82 -5.21
N PRO A 90 17.51 -10.20 -5.04
CA PRO A 90 17.36 -8.76 -4.83
C PRO A 90 18.10 -8.20 -3.60
N THR A 91 18.45 -9.06 -2.64
CA THR A 91 19.18 -8.72 -1.41
C THR A 91 20.71 -8.85 -1.58
N SER A 92 21.18 -9.26 -2.77
CA SER A 92 22.60 -9.52 -3.00
C SER A 92 23.46 -8.29 -2.74
N SER A 93 24.59 -8.47 -2.05
CA SER A 93 25.60 -7.42 -1.86
C SER A 93 26.20 -6.95 -3.19
N LEU A 94 26.02 -7.73 -4.27
CA LEU A 94 26.34 -7.32 -5.63
C LEU A 94 25.40 -6.24 -6.18
N LEU A 95 24.30 -5.90 -5.52
CA LEU A 95 23.38 -4.83 -5.93
C LEU A 95 23.62 -3.51 -5.20
N THR A 96 24.37 -3.54 -4.09
CA THR A 96 24.67 -2.34 -3.30
C THR A 96 25.69 -1.48 -4.06
N ARG A 97 25.33 -0.20 -4.28
CA ARG A 97 26.21 0.79 -4.89
C ARG A 97 27.29 1.15 -3.86
N GLU A 98 28.52 0.69 -4.09
CA GLU A 98 29.65 1.16 -3.29
C GLU A 98 29.79 2.67 -3.48
N VAL A 99 29.67 3.43 -2.38
CA VAL A 99 29.88 4.87 -2.38
C VAL A 99 31.38 5.11 -2.49
N GLU A 100 31.93 5.04 -3.71
CA GLU A 100 33.30 5.48 -3.97
C GLU A 100 33.39 6.99 -3.75
N ARG A 101 34.09 7.37 -2.66
CA ARG A 101 34.55 8.74 -2.43
C ARG A 101 35.67 9.05 -3.44
N GLU A 102 35.32 9.59 -4.60
CA GLU A 102 36.32 10.19 -5.49
C GLU A 102 36.52 11.69 -5.21
N LYS A 103 37.80 12.06 -5.02
CA LYS A 103 38.31 13.44 -5.07
C LYS A 103 38.17 13.98 -6.51
N PRO A 104 37.86 15.28 -6.69
CA PRO A 104 37.70 15.82 -8.04
C PRO A 104 39.06 16.15 -8.66
N ALA A 105 39.25 15.72 -9.91
CA ALA A 105 40.19 16.35 -10.84
C ALA A 105 39.41 16.94 -12.02
N ALA A 106 39.65 18.23 -12.26
CA ALA A 106 38.91 19.08 -13.17
C ALA A 106 39.08 18.71 -14.65
N LYS A 107 37.96 18.64 -15.37
CA LYS A 107 37.86 19.02 -16.78
C LYS A 107 36.49 19.67 -17.02
N GLU A 108 36.53 20.88 -17.57
CA GLU A 108 35.35 21.68 -17.93
C GLU A 108 34.46 20.93 -18.93
N LYS A 109 33.15 20.91 -18.63
CA LYS A 109 32.08 20.56 -19.55
C LYS A 109 31.09 21.73 -19.65
N PRO A 110 30.38 21.86 -20.79
CA PRO A 110 29.57 23.02 -21.15
C PRO A 110 28.40 23.24 -20.18
N PRO A 111 27.76 24.43 -20.16
CA PRO A 111 26.91 24.83 -19.05
C PRO A 111 25.75 23.85 -18.86
N LYS A 112 25.79 23.10 -17.75
CA LYS A 112 24.65 22.34 -17.26
C LYS A 112 23.52 23.32 -17.01
N HIS A 113 22.39 23.12 -17.68
CA HIS A 113 21.11 23.64 -17.18
C HIS A 113 21.02 23.27 -15.70
N ALA A 114 20.84 24.27 -14.83
CA ALA A 114 20.73 24.02 -13.40
C ALA A 114 19.54 23.09 -13.16
N GLU A 115 19.82 21.86 -12.73
CA GLU A 115 18.79 20.92 -12.26
C GLU A 115 18.05 21.59 -11.11
N VAL A 116 16.79 21.97 -11.34
CA VAL A 116 15.92 22.53 -10.31
C VAL A 116 15.66 21.42 -9.30
N LYS A 117 16.33 21.48 -8.14
CA LYS A 117 16.17 20.52 -7.06
C LYS A 117 14.70 20.46 -6.61
N SER A 118 14.21 19.26 -6.34
CA SER A 118 12.89 19.06 -5.73
C SER A 118 12.80 19.78 -4.40
N ILE A 119 11.64 20.34 -4.08
CA ILE A 119 11.33 20.89 -2.75
C ILE A 119 10.99 19.78 -1.74
N PHE A 120 10.80 18.56 -2.23
CA PHE A 120 10.44 17.40 -1.42
C PHE A 120 11.63 16.45 -1.21
N ARG A 121 11.56 15.73 -0.11
CA ARG A 121 12.44 14.62 0.25
C ARG A 121 11.59 13.37 0.39
N VAL A 122 11.98 12.30 -0.30
CA VAL A 122 11.35 10.98 -0.14
C VAL A 122 12.06 10.23 0.98
N ILE A 123 11.32 9.81 1.99
CA ILE A 123 11.82 8.97 3.08
C ILE A 123 11.47 7.53 2.75
N THR A 124 12.50 6.72 2.52
CA THR A 124 12.34 5.26 2.41
C THR A 124 11.88 4.71 3.75
N THR A 125 10.77 4.01 3.74
CA THR A 125 10.16 3.33 4.90
C THR A 125 10.46 1.84 4.88
N SER A 126 10.04 1.11 5.92
CA SER A 126 10.22 -0.34 6.01
C SER A 126 9.79 -1.05 4.73
N THR A 127 10.61 -1.95 4.20
CA THR A 127 10.31 -2.74 2.98
C THR A 127 9.53 -4.03 3.29
N GLU A 128 9.33 -4.35 4.56
CA GLU A 128 8.86 -5.67 4.99
C GLU A 128 7.33 -5.74 5.16
N GLY A 129 6.57 -4.73 4.74
CA GLY A 129 5.09 -4.76 4.75
C GLY A 129 4.46 -3.73 5.70
N ASP A 130 5.19 -3.32 6.73
CA ASP A 130 4.77 -2.21 7.62
C ASP A 130 5.05 -0.80 7.03
N CYS A 131 5.37 -0.72 5.72
CA CYS A 131 5.73 0.51 5.01
C CYS A 131 4.70 1.65 5.18
N PHE A 132 3.41 1.32 5.19
CA PHE A 132 2.32 2.27 5.37
C PHE A 132 2.31 2.83 6.80
N TYR A 133 2.33 1.96 7.81
CA TYR A 133 2.30 2.38 9.22
C TYR A 133 3.54 3.18 9.58
N ASP A 134 4.71 2.77 9.08
CA ASP A 134 5.96 3.54 9.21
C ASP A 134 5.83 4.94 8.59
N SER A 135 5.21 5.04 7.40
CA SER A 135 4.96 6.34 6.77
C SER A 135 4.06 7.24 7.63
N VAL A 136 3.01 6.68 8.23
CA VAL A 136 2.09 7.41 9.11
C VAL A 136 2.80 7.89 10.38
N VAL A 137 3.53 7.01 11.06
CA VAL A 137 4.25 7.35 12.29
C VAL A 137 5.32 8.41 12.02
N ARG A 138 6.06 8.25 10.92
CA ARG A 138 7.08 9.23 10.57
C ARG A 138 6.50 10.56 10.13
N ALA A 139 5.26 10.62 9.60
CA ALA A 139 4.66 11.89 9.20
C ALA A 139 4.65 12.95 10.32
N ASP A 140 4.63 12.52 11.59
CA ASP A 140 4.76 13.42 12.76
C ASP A 140 6.20 13.84 13.06
N LYS A 141 7.18 12.97 12.82
CA LYS A 141 8.61 13.24 13.08
C LYS A 141 9.52 12.24 12.35
N ASP A 142 10.64 12.73 11.80
CA ASP A 142 11.67 11.87 11.21
C ASP A 142 12.25 10.87 12.23
N GLY A 143 12.57 9.67 11.75
CA GLY A 143 13.13 8.56 12.53
C GLY A 143 12.23 7.33 12.58
N TYR A 144 12.80 6.18 12.22
CA TYR A 144 12.13 4.88 12.38
C TYR A 144 11.89 4.56 13.86
N ASP A 145 10.70 4.06 14.18
CA ASP A 145 10.30 3.70 15.54
C ASP A 145 9.28 2.55 15.52
N GLU A 146 9.79 1.32 15.69
CA GLU A 146 8.97 0.09 15.66
C GLU A 146 7.93 0.06 16.79
N GLU A 147 8.25 0.61 17.96
CA GLU A 147 7.32 0.67 19.10
C GLU A 147 6.13 1.58 18.76
N LYS A 148 6.38 2.75 18.17
CA LYS A 148 5.29 3.62 17.72
C LYS A 148 4.46 3.06 16.57
N ILE A 149 5.09 2.28 15.68
CA ILE A 149 4.36 1.56 14.62
C ILE A 149 3.39 0.56 15.27
N HIS A 150 3.88 -0.20 16.24
CA HIS A 150 3.05 -1.15 16.98
C HIS A 150 1.92 -0.46 17.75
N GLU A 151 2.21 0.61 18.50
CA GLU A 151 1.19 1.41 19.21
C GLU A 151 0.15 2.02 18.25
N PHE A 152 0.58 2.49 17.08
CA PHE A 152 -0.32 2.99 16.05
C PHE A 152 -1.26 1.89 15.55
N LYS A 153 -0.72 0.71 15.23
CA LYS A 153 -1.53 -0.45 14.83
C LYS A 153 -2.51 -0.82 15.94
N GLU A 154 -2.08 -0.95 17.19
CA GLU A 154 -2.98 -1.29 18.31
C GLU A 154 -4.17 -0.32 18.40
N ARG A 155 -3.91 0.99 18.34
CA ARG A 155 -4.97 2.01 18.39
C ARG A 155 -5.89 1.98 17.16
N LEU A 156 -5.33 1.75 15.97
CA LEU A 156 -6.12 1.65 14.74
C LEU A 156 -6.98 0.38 14.75
N GLY A 157 -6.44 -0.75 15.18
CA GLY A 157 -7.19 -2.00 15.36
C GLY A 157 -8.33 -1.84 16.37
N ASP A 158 -8.08 -1.16 17.49
CA ASP A 158 -9.12 -0.84 18.47
C ASP A 158 -10.23 0.06 17.90
N PHE A 159 -9.86 1.08 17.12
CA PHE A 159 -10.80 1.94 16.42
C PHE A 159 -11.68 1.15 15.43
N MET A 160 -11.08 0.23 14.66
CA MET A 160 -11.77 -0.54 13.63
C MET A 160 -12.70 -1.62 14.20
N THR A 161 -12.50 -2.03 15.44
CA THR A 161 -13.20 -3.18 16.05
C THR A 161 -14.22 -2.77 17.12
N LYS A 162 -14.50 -1.47 17.25
CA LYS A 162 -15.47 -0.92 18.21
C LYS A 162 -16.60 -0.12 17.54
N GLY A 163 -17.75 -0.08 18.21
CA GLY A 163 -18.89 0.73 17.80
C GLY A 163 -19.34 0.47 16.36
N ALA A 164 -19.69 1.54 15.63
CA ALA A 164 -20.12 1.44 14.23
C ALA A 164 -19.02 0.92 13.28
N ASN A 165 -17.74 1.08 13.62
CA ASN A 165 -16.64 0.58 12.79
C ASN A 165 -16.55 -0.95 12.85
N LYS A 166 -16.88 -1.55 14.00
CA LYS A 166 -17.03 -3.01 14.14
C LYS A 166 -18.04 -3.55 13.12
N ASP A 167 -19.19 -2.89 13.02
CA ASP A 167 -20.25 -3.32 12.12
C ASP A 167 -19.82 -3.15 10.65
N ASN A 168 -19.08 -2.09 10.33
CA ASN A 168 -18.49 -1.88 9.00
C ASN A 168 -17.49 -3.00 8.65
N LEU A 169 -16.58 -3.35 9.57
CA LEU A 169 -15.63 -4.45 9.37
C LEU A 169 -16.35 -5.79 9.10
N ILE A 170 -17.38 -6.10 9.88
CA ILE A 170 -18.18 -7.32 9.71
C ILE A 170 -18.93 -7.30 8.37
N ALA A 171 -19.54 -6.18 8.00
CA ALA A 171 -20.23 -6.03 6.73
C ALA A 171 -19.26 -6.20 5.55
N LYS A 172 -18.07 -5.62 5.66
CA LYS A 172 -17.01 -5.74 4.65
C LYS A 172 -16.57 -7.19 4.49
N TYR A 173 -16.29 -7.90 5.59
CA TYR A 173 -16.00 -9.35 5.59
C TYR A 173 -17.08 -10.15 4.86
N LYS A 174 -18.35 -9.96 5.21
CA LYS A 174 -19.48 -10.67 4.59
C LYS A 174 -19.57 -10.41 3.09
N ALA A 175 -19.39 -9.16 2.66
CA ALA A 175 -19.37 -8.82 1.24
C ALA A 175 -18.24 -9.56 0.48
N ILE A 176 -17.06 -9.72 1.07
CA ILE A 176 -15.96 -10.49 0.46
C ILE A 176 -16.30 -11.98 0.38
N VAL A 177 -16.89 -12.55 1.42
CA VAL A 177 -17.32 -13.95 1.43
C VAL A 177 -18.37 -14.19 0.34
N GLU A 178 -19.34 -13.28 0.20
CA GLU A 178 -20.35 -13.32 -0.87
C GLU A 178 -19.71 -13.20 -2.25
N LEU A 179 -18.79 -12.25 -2.47
CA LEU A 179 -18.07 -12.08 -3.74
C LEU A 179 -17.22 -13.31 -4.10
N LYS A 180 -16.47 -13.87 -3.15
CA LYS A 180 -15.67 -15.08 -3.36
C LYS A 180 -16.52 -16.37 -3.38
N GLY A 181 -17.78 -16.30 -2.97
CA GLY A 181 -18.74 -17.40 -2.95
C GLY A 181 -19.66 -17.40 -4.15
N ALA A 182 -19.86 -16.25 -4.79
CA ALA A 182 -20.50 -16.13 -6.08
C ALA A 182 -19.70 -16.96 -7.09
N LYS A 183 -20.37 -17.91 -7.74
CA LYS A 183 -19.78 -18.53 -8.93
C LYS A 183 -19.55 -17.41 -9.92
N THR A 184 -18.30 -17.15 -10.25
CA THR A 184 -17.92 -16.39 -11.44
C THR A 184 -18.53 -17.09 -12.64
N GLN A 185 -19.68 -16.60 -13.09
CA GLN A 185 -20.29 -17.06 -14.33
C GLN A 185 -19.36 -16.60 -15.46
N THR A 186 -18.88 -17.54 -16.24
CA THR A 186 -18.06 -17.22 -17.41
C THR A 186 -18.93 -16.54 -18.48
N LEU A 187 -18.36 -15.70 -19.35
CA LEU A 187 -19.14 -15.05 -20.43
C LEU A 187 -19.95 -16.05 -21.27
N ILE A 188 -19.43 -17.27 -21.46
CA ILE A 188 -20.11 -18.33 -22.22
C ILE A 188 -21.33 -18.91 -21.48
N GLU A 189 -21.35 -18.81 -20.15
CA GLU A 189 -22.49 -19.20 -19.31
C GLU A 189 -23.52 -18.09 -19.19
N ASP A 190 -23.16 -16.82 -19.47
CA ASP A 190 -24.10 -15.71 -19.52
C ASP A 190 -24.97 -15.80 -20.80
N PRO A 191 -26.31 -15.86 -20.70
CA PRO A 191 -27.19 -16.03 -21.85
C PRO A 191 -27.14 -14.86 -22.86
N TYR A 192 -26.72 -13.67 -22.45
CA TYR A 192 -26.57 -12.51 -23.33
C TYR A 192 -25.23 -12.56 -24.09
N TYR A 193 -24.15 -12.97 -23.42
CA TYR A 193 -22.81 -13.03 -24.03
C TYR A 193 -22.51 -14.31 -24.80
N ARG A 194 -23.22 -15.41 -24.49
CA ARG A 194 -23.02 -16.73 -25.10
C ARG A 194 -22.95 -16.69 -26.62
N LYS A 195 -23.85 -15.96 -27.28
CA LYS A 195 -23.90 -15.83 -28.74
C LYS A 195 -22.57 -15.31 -29.30
N TYR A 196 -22.00 -14.29 -28.66
CA TYR A 196 -20.78 -13.62 -29.12
C TYR A 196 -19.54 -14.45 -28.81
N CYS A 197 -19.51 -15.15 -27.67
CA CYS A 197 -18.48 -16.15 -27.39
C CYS A 197 -18.50 -17.31 -28.41
N GLU A 198 -19.67 -17.77 -28.82
CA GLU A 198 -19.82 -18.79 -29.87
C GLU A 198 -19.33 -18.27 -31.24
N MET A 199 -19.56 -16.99 -31.56
CA MET A 199 -19.01 -16.34 -32.77
C MET A 199 -17.48 -16.28 -32.76
N ARG A 200 -16.88 -15.91 -31.61
CA ARG A 200 -15.42 -15.90 -31.42
C ARG A 200 -14.83 -17.29 -31.58
N ASN A 201 -15.43 -18.30 -30.94
CA ASN A 201 -15.02 -19.71 -31.06
C ASN A 201 -15.14 -20.25 -32.50
N ALA A 202 -16.04 -19.68 -33.31
CA ALA A 202 -16.17 -20.00 -34.73
C ALA A 202 -15.16 -19.26 -35.62
N GLY A 203 -14.26 -18.45 -35.05
CA GLY A 203 -13.21 -17.72 -35.76
C GLY A 203 -13.64 -16.34 -36.28
N THR A 204 -14.75 -15.79 -35.78
CA THR A 204 -15.14 -14.40 -36.09
C THR A 204 -14.19 -13.44 -35.38
N SER A 205 -13.76 -12.37 -36.08
CA SER A 205 -12.90 -11.35 -35.48
C SER A 205 -13.62 -10.59 -34.36
N ASP A 206 -12.86 -10.08 -33.39
CA ASP A 206 -13.41 -9.34 -32.27
C ASP A 206 -14.07 -8.04 -32.72
N GLU A 207 -13.49 -7.38 -33.73
CA GLU A 207 -14.08 -6.19 -34.35
C GLU A 207 -15.45 -6.49 -34.96
N ASP A 208 -15.60 -7.61 -35.66
CA ASP A 208 -16.88 -8.02 -36.25
C ASP A 208 -17.91 -8.39 -35.18
N ILE A 209 -17.47 -8.97 -34.06
CA ILE A 209 -18.33 -9.31 -32.92
C ILE A 209 -18.82 -8.03 -32.24
N VAL A 210 -17.94 -7.07 -31.96
CA VAL A 210 -18.31 -5.76 -31.38
C VAL A 210 -19.29 -5.03 -32.28
N VAL A 211 -19.07 -5.03 -33.59
CA VAL A 211 -20.02 -4.46 -34.57
C VAL A 211 -21.37 -5.18 -34.51
N GLN A 212 -21.38 -6.51 -34.37
CA GLN A 212 -22.63 -7.26 -34.24
C GLN A 212 -23.34 -6.98 -32.90
N MET A 213 -22.62 -6.83 -31.80
CA MET A 213 -23.17 -6.45 -30.49
C MET A 213 -23.84 -5.08 -30.57
N ARG A 214 -23.18 -4.09 -31.17
CA ARG A 214 -23.75 -2.74 -31.36
C ARG A 214 -25.03 -2.79 -32.20
N LYS A 215 -25.06 -3.57 -33.29
CA LYS A 215 -26.27 -3.78 -34.10
C LYS A 215 -27.40 -4.45 -33.33
N ASP A 216 -27.09 -5.44 -32.49
CA ASP A 216 -28.09 -6.14 -31.70
C ASP A 216 -28.67 -5.23 -30.59
N ILE A 217 -27.85 -4.37 -29.99
CA ILE A 217 -28.28 -3.31 -29.05
C ILE A 217 -29.16 -2.27 -29.76
N GLU A 218 -28.76 -1.80 -30.95
CA GLU A 218 -29.59 -0.88 -31.76
C GLU A 218 -30.95 -1.50 -32.12
N ALA A 219 -30.99 -2.80 -32.43
CA ALA A 219 -32.22 -3.52 -32.73
C ALA A 219 -33.08 -3.83 -31.49
N ASN A 220 -32.46 -3.91 -30.30
CA ASN A 220 -33.12 -4.14 -29.03
C ASN A 220 -32.45 -3.35 -27.90
N PRO A 221 -32.87 -2.09 -27.65
CA PRO A 221 -32.24 -1.20 -26.67
C PRO A 221 -32.23 -1.73 -25.23
N GLU A 222 -33.11 -2.66 -24.87
CA GLU A 222 -33.10 -3.34 -23.56
C GLU A 222 -31.81 -4.16 -23.31
N LEU A 223 -31.06 -4.46 -24.38
CA LEU A 223 -29.76 -5.10 -24.30
C LEU A 223 -28.64 -4.16 -23.83
N GLU A 224 -28.79 -2.84 -23.98
CA GLU A 224 -27.77 -1.86 -23.57
C GLU A 224 -27.48 -1.93 -22.07
N LYS A 225 -28.47 -2.33 -21.26
CA LYS A 225 -28.32 -2.53 -19.81
C LYS A 225 -27.68 -3.88 -19.42
N LYS A 226 -27.44 -4.76 -20.40
CA LYS A 226 -27.05 -6.17 -20.17
C LYS A 226 -25.84 -6.61 -21.00
N LEU A 227 -25.50 -5.88 -22.06
CA LEU A 227 -24.39 -6.12 -22.96
C LEU A 227 -23.57 -4.85 -23.10
N SER A 228 -22.27 -4.95 -22.88
CA SER A 228 -21.28 -3.90 -23.07
C SER A 228 -20.30 -4.35 -24.16
N PRO A 229 -20.25 -3.66 -25.32
CA PRO A 229 -19.25 -3.93 -26.34
C PRO A 229 -17.82 -3.70 -25.83
N ASP A 230 -17.65 -2.76 -24.89
CA ASP A 230 -16.35 -2.38 -24.31
C ASP A 230 -15.77 -3.50 -23.43
N ASP A 231 -16.62 -4.31 -22.78
CA ASP A 231 -16.22 -5.49 -22.00
C ASP A 231 -15.54 -6.55 -22.89
N PHE A 232 -15.87 -6.58 -24.19
CA PHE A 232 -15.33 -7.52 -25.16
C PHE A 232 -14.01 -7.04 -25.78
N GLU A 233 -13.83 -5.72 -25.91
CA GLU A 233 -12.60 -5.06 -26.40
C GLU A 233 -11.44 -5.17 -25.39
N LEU A 234 -11.72 -5.12 -24.09
CA LEU A 234 -10.71 -5.19 -23.02
C LEU A 234 -10.03 -6.57 -22.89
N LEU A 235 -10.68 -7.65 -23.38
CA LEU A 235 -10.19 -9.03 -23.29
C LEU A 235 -9.24 -9.43 -24.44
N ALA A 236 -8.96 -8.53 -25.39
CA ALA A 236 -8.13 -8.81 -26.56
C ALA A 236 -6.61 -8.74 -26.29
N ASN A 237 -6.20 -8.22 -25.13
CA ASN A 237 -4.79 -8.06 -24.78
C ASN A 237 -4.41 -9.08 -23.70
N ASP A 238 -3.45 -9.94 -24.03
CA ASP A 238 -2.74 -10.92 -23.18
C ASP A 238 -3.41 -12.30 -23.00
N ASP A 239 -3.07 -13.19 -23.92
CA ASP A 239 -2.79 -14.64 -23.79
C ASP A 239 -3.69 -15.52 -22.89
N GLU A 240 -4.95 -15.16 -22.64
CA GLU A 240 -5.82 -15.94 -21.74
C GLU A 240 -7.16 -16.37 -22.34
N SER A 241 -7.44 -17.66 -22.11
CA SER A 241 -8.59 -18.46 -22.53
C SER A 241 -9.97 -17.76 -22.44
N PRO A 242 -10.91 -18.06 -23.37
CA PRO A 242 -12.25 -17.45 -23.50
C PRO A 242 -13.22 -17.69 -22.32
N ASN A 243 -12.79 -18.38 -21.27
CA ASN A 243 -13.61 -18.75 -20.10
C ASN A 243 -13.23 -17.98 -18.84
N LYS A 244 -12.59 -16.81 -18.96
CA LYS A 244 -12.33 -15.99 -17.79
C LYS A 244 -13.62 -15.42 -17.20
N PRO A 245 -13.73 -15.35 -15.86
CA PRO A 245 -14.77 -14.57 -15.19
C PRO A 245 -14.85 -13.16 -15.74
N THR A 246 -16.04 -12.72 -16.14
CA THR A 246 -16.36 -11.32 -16.28
C THR A 246 -17.37 -10.97 -15.20
N LEU A 247 -16.85 -10.43 -14.11
CA LEU A 247 -17.51 -9.24 -13.60
C LEU A 247 -16.54 -8.11 -13.85
N THR A 248 -17.08 -7.02 -14.40
CA THR A 248 -16.52 -5.68 -14.26
C THR A 248 -15.65 -5.62 -13.02
N GLU A 249 -14.34 -5.48 -13.21
CA GLU A 249 -13.43 -5.03 -12.17
C GLU A 249 -13.86 -3.59 -11.85
N ASP A 250 -15.01 -3.47 -11.20
CA ASP A 250 -15.37 -2.31 -10.45
C ASP A 250 -14.16 -2.04 -9.56
N VAL A 251 -13.66 -0.81 -9.55
CA VAL A 251 -12.44 -0.43 -8.81
C VAL A 251 -12.59 -0.76 -7.30
N SER A 252 -13.83 -1.00 -6.85
CA SER A 252 -14.17 -1.60 -5.56
C SER A 252 -13.63 -3.02 -5.35
N ALA A 253 -13.47 -3.86 -6.38
CA ALA A 253 -12.91 -5.20 -6.35
C ALA A 253 -11.39 -5.20 -6.08
N LEU A 254 -10.64 -4.25 -6.65
CA LEU A 254 -9.22 -4.04 -6.33
C LEU A 254 -8.99 -3.64 -4.86
N SER A 255 -9.97 -2.97 -4.24
CA SER A 255 -9.95 -2.66 -2.80
C SER A 255 -10.22 -3.89 -1.90
N ASN A 256 -10.82 -4.94 -2.46
CA ASN A 256 -11.23 -6.15 -1.74
C ASN A 256 -10.28 -7.33 -1.94
N GLU A 257 -9.30 -7.19 -2.84
CA GLU A 257 -8.44 -8.31 -3.22
C GLU A 257 -7.51 -8.75 -2.09
N TYR A 258 -7.16 -7.91 -1.11
CA TYR A 258 -6.20 -8.28 -0.05
C TYR A 258 -6.78 -8.36 1.35
N ILE A 259 -7.97 -7.80 1.56
CA ILE A 259 -8.60 -7.80 2.89
C ILE A 259 -8.87 -9.23 3.40
N HIS A 260 -9.01 -10.20 2.50
CA HIS A 260 -9.14 -11.62 2.86
C HIS A 260 -7.90 -12.18 3.60
N TYR A 261 -6.71 -11.59 3.42
CA TYR A 261 -5.51 -12.00 4.14
C TYR A 261 -5.63 -11.73 5.64
N PHE A 262 -6.40 -10.72 6.06
CA PHE A 262 -6.70 -10.49 7.48
C PHE A 262 -7.63 -11.55 8.08
N PHE A 263 -8.22 -12.40 7.25
CA PHE A 263 -9.14 -13.46 7.65
C PHE A 263 -8.60 -14.87 7.33
N ASN A 264 -7.33 -14.99 6.92
CA ASN A 264 -6.71 -16.26 6.50
C ASN A 264 -7.52 -17.04 5.43
N ASP A 265 -8.23 -16.32 4.55
CA ASP A 265 -9.18 -16.92 3.60
C ASP A 265 -10.32 -17.74 4.22
N ASP A 266 -10.51 -17.68 5.54
CA ASP A 266 -11.61 -18.34 6.22
C ASP A 266 -12.92 -17.61 5.88
N LYS A 267 -13.83 -18.33 5.23
CA LYS A 267 -15.15 -17.83 4.82
C LYS A 267 -16.26 -18.22 5.80
N THR A 268 -15.91 -18.87 6.91
CA THR A 268 -16.85 -19.46 7.87
C THR A 268 -16.90 -18.71 9.21
N LEU A 269 -16.09 -17.65 9.37
CA LEU A 269 -16.08 -16.83 10.59
C LEU A 269 -17.43 -16.16 10.81
N GLU A 270 -17.88 -16.13 12.06
CA GLU A 270 -19.12 -15.48 12.48
C GLU A 270 -18.90 -14.59 13.70
N GLY A 271 -19.71 -13.53 13.82
CA GLY A 271 -19.77 -12.71 15.03
C GLY A 271 -18.42 -12.16 15.48
N ASP A 272 -18.03 -12.46 16.73
CA ASP A 272 -16.79 -11.98 17.34
C ASP A 272 -15.54 -12.70 16.79
N ASP A 273 -15.67 -13.91 16.22
CA ASP A 273 -14.53 -14.63 15.62
C ASP A 273 -13.94 -13.87 14.41
N ILE A 274 -14.77 -13.10 13.71
CA ILE A 274 -14.33 -12.18 12.64
C ILE A 274 -13.38 -11.13 13.20
N ILE A 275 -13.71 -10.59 14.38
CA ILE A 275 -12.95 -9.52 15.03
C ILE A 275 -11.64 -10.05 15.57
N ASP A 276 -11.69 -11.18 16.28
CA ASP A 276 -10.50 -11.80 16.87
C ASP A 276 -9.50 -12.21 15.79
N THR A 277 -9.99 -12.82 14.70
CA THR A 277 -9.15 -13.22 13.56
C THR A 277 -8.55 -11.99 12.85
N PHE A 278 -9.36 -10.95 12.64
CA PHE A 278 -8.88 -9.70 12.05
C PHE A 278 -7.73 -9.10 12.88
N LEU A 279 -7.92 -8.94 14.19
CA LEU A 279 -6.91 -8.35 15.07
C LEU A 279 -5.65 -9.21 15.15
N GLU A 280 -5.78 -10.53 15.24
CA GLU A 280 -4.63 -11.43 15.26
C GLU A 280 -3.76 -11.24 14.01
N ASN A 281 -4.37 -11.18 12.83
CA ASN A 281 -3.63 -11.02 11.58
C ASN A 281 -3.14 -9.59 11.37
N PHE A 282 -3.96 -8.60 11.65
CA PHE A 282 -3.61 -7.18 11.51
C PHE A 282 -2.41 -6.80 12.39
N MET A 283 -2.31 -7.37 13.60
CA MET A 283 -1.22 -7.10 14.54
C MET A 283 0.07 -7.85 14.23
N LYS A 284 0.09 -8.79 13.27
CA LYS A 284 1.34 -9.42 12.84
C LYS A 284 2.29 -8.36 12.30
N LYS A 285 3.59 -8.58 12.55
CA LYS A 285 4.64 -7.84 11.88
C LYS A 285 4.50 -8.01 10.36
N ASP A 286 4.96 -7.05 9.57
CA ASP A 286 5.11 -7.24 8.12
C ASP A 286 3.78 -7.42 7.38
N THR A 287 2.69 -6.92 7.99
CA THR A 287 1.34 -7.02 7.44
C THR A 287 1.02 -5.81 6.60
N TRP A 288 0.75 -6.02 5.32
CA TRP A 288 0.50 -4.96 4.36
C TRP A 288 -0.82 -4.24 4.66
N ALA A 289 -0.81 -2.90 4.58
CA ALA A 289 -2.04 -2.13 4.59
C ALA A 289 -2.66 -2.11 3.19
N ASP A 290 -3.90 -2.59 3.08
CA ASP A 290 -4.70 -2.48 1.87
C ASP A 290 -5.50 -1.15 1.83
N ALA A 291 -6.27 -0.95 0.76
CA ALA A 291 -7.11 0.23 0.60
C ALA A 291 -8.12 0.42 1.75
N PHE A 292 -8.62 -0.68 2.33
CA PHE A 292 -9.52 -0.62 3.47
C PHE A 292 -8.79 -0.12 4.72
N ILE A 293 -7.63 -0.69 5.07
CA ILE A 293 -6.79 -0.20 6.19
C ILE A 293 -6.43 1.27 6.00
N ILE A 294 -6.02 1.68 4.79
CA ILE A 294 -5.66 3.08 4.50
C ILE A 294 -6.87 4.00 4.69
N SER A 295 -8.06 3.59 4.25
CA SER A 295 -9.29 4.36 4.46
C SER A 295 -9.66 4.51 5.94
N GLN A 296 -9.51 3.44 6.74
CA GLN A 296 -9.80 3.48 8.17
C GLN A 296 -8.77 4.32 8.93
N ALA A 297 -7.50 4.26 8.53
CA ALA A 297 -6.45 5.13 9.06
C ALA A 297 -6.72 6.61 8.74
N ALA A 298 -7.22 6.92 7.54
CA ALA A 298 -7.58 8.27 7.13
C ALA A 298 -8.66 8.86 8.05
N LEU A 299 -9.72 8.09 8.30
CA LEU A 299 -10.79 8.45 9.23
C LEU A 299 -10.28 8.60 10.67
N PHE A 300 -9.52 7.62 11.15
CA PHE A 300 -8.99 7.59 12.52
C PHE A 300 -8.10 8.80 12.83
N LEU A 301 -7.28 9.22 11.87
CA LEU A 301 -6.34 10.33 12.02
C LEU A 301 -6.93 11.69 11.61
N ASN A 302 -8.12 11.69 10.99
CA ASN A 302 -8.68 12.87 10.31
C ASN A 302 -7.71 13.47 9.27
N VAL A 303 -7.18 12.62 8.38
CA VAL A 303 -6.23 13.01 7.34
C VAL A 303 -6.67 12.49 5.97
N ILE A 304 -6.26 13.19 4.91
CA ILE A 304 -6.38 12.71 3.52
C ILE A 304 -5.00 12.28 3.04
N PHE A 305 -4.89 11.03 2.58
CA PHE A 305 -3.66 10.55 1.95
C PHE A 305 -3.64 10.97 0.48
N LEU A 306 -2.65 11.76 0.10
CA LEU A 306 -2.42 12.15 -1.30
C LEU A 306 -1.38 11.21 -1.88
N LEU A 307 -1.86 10.19 -2.57
CA LEU A 307 -1.06 9.11 -3.12
C LEU A 307 -0.52 9.50 -4.50
N LEU A 308 0.79 9.35 -4.68
CA LEU A 308 1.52 9.69 -5.90
C LEU A 308 2.28 8.46 -6.42
N VAL A 309 2.20 8.19 -7.72
CA VAL A 309 2.97 7.12 -8.38
C VAL A 309 4.30 7.69 -8.86
N GLU A 310 5.39 7.09 -8.39
CA GLU A 310 6.76 7.50 -8.72
C GLU A 310 7.03 7.42 -10.23
N LYS A 311 7.48 8.54 -10.80
CA LYS A 311 7.98 8.67 -12.17
C LYS A 311 9.45 9.05 -12.12
N LYS A 312 10.18 8.87 -13.23
CA LYS A 312 11.58 9.32 -13.31
C LYS A 312 11.65 10.83 -13.04
N GLY A 313 12.38 11.24 -12.00
CA GLY A 313 12.62 12.65 -11.72
C GLY A 313 12.24 13.06 -10.31
N ARG A 314 11.57 14.20 -10.19
CA ARG A 314 11.26 14.83 -8.90
C ARG A 314 9.85 14.45 -8.47
N VAL A 315 9.55 14.59 -7.17
CA VAL A 315 8.21 14.35 -6.62
C VAL A 315 7.13 15.19 -7.33
N GLU A 316 7.48 16.42 -7.70
CA GLU A 316 6.63 17.33 -8.46
C GLU A 316 6.21 16.77 -9.83
N ASP A 317 6.96 15.79 -10.36
CA ASP A 317 6.72 15.15 -11.64
C ASP A 317 5.96 13.81 -11.49
N TYR A 318 5.65 13.38 -10.26
CA TYR A 318 4.90 12.15 -9.99
C TYR A 318 3.43 12.29 -10.43
N GLU A 319 2.82 11.16 -10.79
CA GLU A 319 1.41 11.09 -11.20
C GLU A 319 0.50 10.82 -9.99
N ILE A 320 -0.77 11.21 -10.09
CA ILE A 320 -1.73 10.92 -9.02
C ILE A 320 -2.15 9.46 -9.06
N PHE A 321 -2.23 8.82 -7.90
CA PHE A 321 -3.00 7.59 -7.75
C PHE A 321 -4.38 7.95 -7.22
N ASN A 322 -5.42 7.76 -8.04
CA ASN A 322 -6.78 8.13 -7.68
C ASN A 322 -7.42 7.04 -6.81
N MET A 323 -7.45 7.27 -5.50
CA MET A 323 -8.25 6.46 -4.59
C MET A 323 -9.56 7.19 -4.29
N GLN A 324 -10.57 6.92 -5.12
CA GLN A 324 -11.84 7.66 -5.19
C GLN A 324 -12.56 7.74 -3.82
N ALA A 325 -12.44 6.71 -2.99
CA ALA A 325 -13.03 6.66 -1.65
C ALA A 325 -12.51 7.75 -0.67
N GLN A 326 -11.35 8.36 -0.92
CA GLN A 326 -10.82 9.44 -0.07
C GLN A 326 -11.26 10.84 -0.53
N LEU A 327 -11.89 10.96 -1.71
CA LEU A 327 -12.24 12.23 -2.33
C LEU A 327 -13.62 12.76 -1.94
N GLU A 328 -14.41 11.97 -1.20
CA GLU A 328 -15.77 12.34 -0.77
C GLU A 328 -15.80 13.08 0.57
N HIS A 329 -14.66 13.16 1.28
CA HIS A 329 -14.57 13.89 2.54
C HIS A 329 -14.52 15.41 2.31
N PRO A 330 -15.40 16.19 2.95
CA PRO A 330 -15.37 17.65 2.84
C PRO A 330 -14.05 18.17 3.41
N ILE A 331 -13.35 18.98 2.62
CA ILE A 331 -12.08 19.61 3.02
C ILE A 331 -12.41 20.88 3.79
N ASP A 332 -11.98 20.93 5.04
CA ASP A 332 -12.01 22.13 5.87
C ASP A 332 -10.59 22.64 6.17
N LYS A 333 -10.51 23.64 7.06
CA LYS A 333 -9.23 24.26 7.42
C LYS A 333 -8.37 23.38 8.33
N ASP A 334 -8.97 22.43 9.02
CA ASP A 334 -8.32 21.55 9.97
C ASP A 334 -7.92 20.21 9.33
N THR A 335 -8.37 19.98 8.10
CA THR A 335 -8.02 18.81 7.28
C THR A 335 -6.51 18.78 7.04
N GLN A 336 -5.89 17.66 7.44
CA GLN A 336 -4.48 17.42 7.23
C GLN A 336 -4.26 16.47 6.05
N PHE A 337 -3.11 16.60 5.40
CA PHE A 337 -2.73 15.81 4.24
C PHE A 337 -1.39 15.12 4.48
N ILE A 338 -1.30 13.84 4.11
CA ILE A 338 -0.04 13.09 4.10
C ILE A 338 0.29 12.75 2.65
N LEU A 339 1.48 13.15 2.20
CA LEU A 339 1.97 12.82 0.87
C LEU A 339 2.70 11.48 0.91
N ALA A 340 2.35 10.56 0.02
CA ALA A 340 3.06 9.28 -0.09
C ALA A 340 3.36 8.93 -1.54
N SER A 341 4.57 8.44 -1.77
CA SER A 341 4.90 7.72 -2.99
C SER A 341 4.33 6.31 -2.83
N TYR A 342 3.30 6.00 -3.59
CA TYR A 342 2.58 4.75 -3.52
C TYR A 342 2.88 3.90 -4.75
N GLN A 343 3.40 2.70 -4.51
CA GLN A 343 3.38 1.62 -5.48
C GLN A 343 2.19 0.74 -5.10
N PRO A 344 1.13 0.70 -5.92
CA PRO A 344 -0.08 -0.05 -5.62
C PRO A 344 0.24 -1.45 -5.13
N GLN A 345 -0.30 -1.77 -3.94
CA GLN A 345 -0.16 -3.07 -3.28
C GLN A 345 1.29 -3.53 -3.00
N LYS A 346 2.30 -2.67 -3.20
CA LYS A 346 3.72 -3.07 -3.17
C LYS A 346 4.65 -2.18 -2.37
N HIS A 347 4.36 -0.90 -2.16
CA HIS A 347 5.15 -0.11 -1.22
C HIS A 347 4.51 1.25 -0.93
N PHE A 348 4.75 1.76 0.26
CA PHE A 348 4.59 3.16 0.61
C PHE A 348 5.97 3.75 0.87
N LYS A 349 6.20 5.00 0.44
CA LYS A 349 7.29 5.84 0.95
C LYS A 349 6.69 7.18 1.35
N LEU A 350 7.13 7.72 2.48
CA LEU A 350 6.66 9.03 2.95
C LEU A 350 7.34 10.15 2.14
N ILE A 351 6.57 11.13 1.71
CA ILE A 351 7.07 12.35 1.06
C ILE A 351 6.96 13.49 2.06
N VAL A 352 8.10 14.14 2.35
CA VAL A 352 8.17 15.29 3.28
C VAL A 352 8.76 16.51 2.60
N GLN A 353 8.58 17.68 3.20
CA GLN A 353 9.24 18.92 2.80
C GLN A 353 10.21 19.39 3.90
N ASP A 354 11.29 20.08 3.52
CA ASP A 354 12.22 20.72 4.47
C ASP A 354 11.89 22.22 4.67
N PRO A 355 11.98 22.78 5.90
CA PRO A 355 12.20 22.07 7.17
C PRO A 355 11.08 21.07 7.45
N TYR A 356 11.39 19.99 8.18
CA TYR A 356 10.56 18.78 8.26
C TYR A 356 9.05 19.03 8.40
N ILE A 357 8.32 18.75 7.33
CA ILE A 357 6.85 18.74 7.26
C ILE A 357 6.43 17.41 6.66
N GLY A 358 5.89 16.50 7.48
CA GLY A 358 5.30 15.23 7.04
C GLY A 358 3.76 15.24 7.01
N LYS A 359 3.13 16.22 7.68
CA LYS A 359 1.68 16.50 7.62
C LYS A 359 1.46 17.92 7.15
N PHE A 360 0.72 18.08 6.07
CA PHE A 360 0.40 19.36 5.46
C PHE A 360 -1.01 19.78 5.87
N THR A 361 -1.28 21.08 5.90
CA THR A 361 -2.63 21.64 5.89
C THR A 361 -2.90 22.20 4.50
N ILE A 362 -4.13 22.65 4.25
CA ILE A 362 -4.43 23.31 2.97
C ILE A 362 -3.50 24.49 2.72
N ASP A 363 -3.06 25.22 3.74
CA ASP A 363 -2.21 26.39 3.58
C ASP A 363 -0.73 26.02 3.37
N THR A 364 -0.26 24.93 3.97
CA THR A 364 1.14 24.51 3.86
C THR A 364 1.42 23.57 2.70
N LEU A 365 0.38 22.96 2.12
CA LEU A 365 0.51 22.07 0.97
C LEU A 365 0.97 22.87 -0.27
N PRO A 366 2.11 22.51 -0.92
CA PRO A 366 2.60 23.24 -2.08
C PRO A 366 1.62 23.25 -3.25
N GLN A 367 1.52 24.38 -3.95
CA GLN A 367 0.57 24.56 -5.05
C GLN A 367 0.77 23.53 -6.17
N VAL A 368 2.02 23.17 -6.47
CA VAL A 368 2.36 22.13 -7.46
C VAL A 368 1.73 20.76 -7.16
N ILE A 369 1.45 20.47 -5.88
CA ILE A 369 0.73 19.26 -5.49
C ILE A 369 -0.78 19.49 -5.59
N LYS A 370 -1.29 20.63 -5.09
CA LYS A 370 -2.72 20.97 -5.18
C LYS A 370 -3.24 20.91 -6.62
N ASP A 371 -2.47 21.42 -7.57
CA ASP A 371 -2.86 21.49 -8.99
C ASP A 371 -3.06 20.10 -9.63
N LYS A 372 -2.45 19.06 -9.04
CA LYS A 372 -2.55 17.67 -9.51
C LYS A 372 -3.86 17.01 -9.10
N PHE A 373 -4.37 17.32 -7.92
CA PHE A 373 -5.51 16.60 -7.36
C PHE A 373 -6.83 17.32 -7.69
N PRO A 374 -7.83 16.63 -8.27
CA PRO A 374 -9.13 17.22 -8.61
C PRO A 374 -9.84 17.87 -7.41
N LEU A 375 -9.65 17.31 -6.21
CA LEU A 375 -10.28 17.79 -4.97
C LEU A 375 -9.95 19.24 -4.58
N PHE A 376 -8.89 19.83 -5.14
CA PHE A 376 -8.53 21.24 -4.89
C PHE A 376 -8.93 22.20 -6.01
N LYS A 377 -9.48 21.70 -7.12
CA LYS A 377 -9.89 22.55 -8.24
C LYS A 377 -11.26 23.14 -7.94
N SER A 378 -11.28 24.32 -7.32
CA SER A 378 -12.52 25.08 -7.09
C SER A 378 -13.24 25.36 -8.42
N GLY A 379 -14.43 24.80 -8.62
CA GLY A 379 -15.33 25.18 -9.72
C GLY A 379 -15.51 24.17 -10.86
N ALA A 380 -15.29 22.86 -10.65
CA ALA A 380 -15.96 21.89 -11.51
C ALA A 380 -17.45 21.93 -11.17
N GLU A 381 -18.26 22.56 -12.03
CA GLU A 381 -19.70 22.28 -12.06
C GLU A 381 -19.87 20.76 -12.07
N PRO A 382 -20.78 20.21 -11.24
CA PRO A 382 -21.12 18.80 -11.37
C PRO A 382 -21.47 18.55 -12.83
N PRO A 383 -20.99 17.45 -13.46
CA PRO A 383 -21.41 17.13 -14.81
C PRO A 383 -22.93 17.17 -14.83
N ALA A 384 -23.49 17.92 -15.78
CA ALA A 384 -24.92 17.99 -16.01
C ALA A 384 -25.39 16.59 -16.47
N THR A 385 -25.59 15.70 -15.51
CA THR A 385 -26.29 14.45 -15.72
C THR A 385 -27.77 14.81 -15.83
N GLY A 386 -28.30 14.66 -17.03
CA GLY A 386 -29.72 14.42 -17.20
C GLY A 386 -30.05 13.12 -16.46
N ALA A 387 -30.41 13.24 -15.19
CA ALA A 387 -30.80 12.13 -14.35
C ALA A 387 -32.28 11.82 -14.64
N GLU A 388 -32.50 10.71 -15.34
CA GLU A 388 -33.63 9.85 -15.04
C GLU A 388 -33.44 9.39 -13.57
N GLU A 389 -34.47 9.59 -12.74
CA GLU A 389 -34.42 9.42 -11.28
C GLU A 389 -33.95 8.01 -10.86
N ALA A 390 -32.65 7.88 -10.58
CA ALA A 390 -32.18 6.87 -9.65
C ALA A 390 -32.62 7.27 -8.23
N PRO A 391 -33.09 6.33 -7.39
CA PRO A 391 -33.57 6.64 -6.05
C PRO A 391 -32.46 7.33 -5.26
N ALA A 392 -32.76 8.53 -4.79
CA ALA A 392 -31.90 9.31 -3.91
C ALA A 392 -31.54 8.44 -2.70
N TYR A 393 -30.26 8.05 -2.63
CA TYR A 393 -29.69 7.59 -1.38
C TYR A 393 -29.64 8.84 -0.49
N GLU A 394 -30.56 8.94 0.47
CA GLU A 394 -30.38 9.89 1.56
C GLU A 394 -29.06 9.52 2.23
N PRO A 395 -28.06 10.43 2.28
CA PRO A 395 -26.90 10.19 3.11
C PRO A 395 -27.44 9.94 4.52
N VAL A 396 -27.25 8.72 5.01
CA VAL A 396 -27.39 8.48 6.44
C VAL A 396 -26.41 9.45 7.06
N ALA A 397 -26.94 10.50 7.69
CA ALA A 397 -26.20 11.32 8.60
C ALA A 397 -25.70 10.36 9.68
N VAL A 398 -24.52 9.79 9.44
CA VAL A 398 -23.71 9.30 10.53
C VAL A 398 -23.49 10.57 11.33
N ASP A 399 -24.22 10.70 12.44
CA ASP A 399 -23.76 11.47 13.57
C ASP A 399 -22.36 10.91 13.82
N VAL A 400 -21.37 11.51 13.15
CA VAL A 400 -19.97 11.42 13.53
C VAL A 400 -20.07 11.81 14.98
N PRO A 401 -19.83 10.87 15.93
CA PRO A 401 -19.73 11.27 17.31
C PRO A 401 -18.67 12.36 17.24
N LYS A 402 -19.06 13.60 17.55
CA LYS A 402 -18.07 14.58 18.00
C LYS A 402 -17.26 13.78 18.99
N ILE A 403 -16.02 13.46 18.62
CA ILE A 403 -15.03 13.03 19.60
C ILE A 403 -15.20 14.09 20.66
N PRO A 404 -15.69 13.74 21.87
CA PRO A 404 -16.04 14.75 22.85
C PRO A 404 -14.80 15.62 22.94
N ASP A 405 -14.98 16.91 22.62
CA ASP A 405 -13.98 17.95 22.77
C ASP A 405 -13.22 17.60 24.03
N VAL A 406 -11.91 17.37 23.87
CA VAL A 406 -10.91 17.09 24.91
C VAL A 406 -11.58 17.28 26.26
N VAL A 407 -12.08 16.18 26.87
CA VAL A 407 -12.77 16.23 28.17
C VAL A 407 -12.00 17.23 28.98
N ASP A 408 -12.58 18.40 29.28
CA ASP A 408 -11.89 19.53 29.89
C ASP A 408 -11.06 18.96 31.02
N LYS A 409 -9.77 18.74 30.77
CA LYS A 409 -8.94 17.96 31.68
C LYS A 409 -8.71 18.92 32.82
N LYS A 410 -9.58 18.82 33.83
CA LYS A 410 -9.58 19.61 35.07
C LYS A 410 -8.18 19.67 35.69
N TYR A 411 -7.36 18.67 35.37
CA TYR A 411 -5.97 18.58 35.76
C TYR A 411 -5.06 18.34 34.56
N THR A 412 -3.95 19.06 34.53
CA THR A 412 -2.83 18.84 33.60
C THR A 412 -1.65 18.24 34.36
N ALA A 413 -0.73 17.56 33.67
CA ALA A 413 0.46 17.00 34.31
C ALA A 413 1.29 18.07 35.04
N GLU A 414 1.34 19.28 34.50
CA GLU A 414 2.07 20.41 35.08
C GLU A 414 1.41 20.94 36.36
N THR A 415 0.08 21.06 36.36
CA THR A 415 -0.66 21.51 37.56
C THR A 415 -0.63 20.46 38.68
N LEU A 416 -0.59 19.17 38.36
CA LEU A 416 -0.48 18.08 39.35
C LEU A 416 0.94 17.91 39.91
N LYS A 417 1.99 18.15 39.10
CA LYS A 417 3.39 18.11 39.57
C LYS A 417 3.64 19.13 40.69
N GLY A 418 2.98 20.28 40.65
CA GLY A 418 3.05 21.33 41.67
C GLY A 418 2.34 21.01 42.99
N LYS A 419 1.47 19.98 43.04
CA LYS A 419 0.71 19.61 44.23
C LYS A 419 1.52 18.73 45.19
N THR A 420 1.20 18.81 46.47
CA THR A 420 1.72 17.92 47.50
C THR A 420 1.09 16.52 47.39
N MET A 421 1.75 15.50 47.95
CA MET A 421 1.22 14.13 47.97
C MET A 421 -0.18 14.06 48.60
N LYS A 422 -0.43 14.83 49.66
CA LYS A 422 -1.72 14.86 50.35
C LYS A 422 -2.82 15.45 49.46
N GLU A 423 -2.52 16.53 48.73
CA GLU A 423 -3.48 17.12 47.79
C GLU A 423 -3.82 16.19 46.63
N LEU A 424 -2.85 15.41 46.14
CA LEU A 424 -3.09 14.40 45.10
C LEU A 424 -3.95 13.24 45.62
N GLU A 425 -3.71 12.79 46.85
CA GLU A 425 -4.56 11.80 47.53
C GLU A 425 -5.99 12.32 47.73
N ASP A 426 -6.14 13.58 48.13
CA ASP A 426 -7.47 14.19 48.32
C ASP A 426 -8.23 14.31 46.98
N ILE A 427 -7.55 14.66 45.88
CA ILE A 427 -8.15 14.69 44.53
C ILE A 427 -8.58 13.29 44.09
N LEU A 428 -7.70 12.28 44.21
CA LEU A 428 -8.05 10.89 43.90
C LEU A 428 -9.25 10.41 44.72
N LYS A 429 -9.33 10.78 45.99
CA LYS A 429 -10.41 10.33 46.87
C LYS A 429 -11.75 10.96 46.51
N ALA A 430 -11.74 12.25 46.19
CA ALA A 430 -12.94 13.02 45.91
C ALA A 430 -13.50 12.71 44.52
N GLU A 431 -12.63 12.52 43.54
CA GLU A 431 -13.02 12.46 42.13
C GLU A 431 -12.92 11.05 41.53
N PHE A 432 -12.10 10.17 42.10
CA PHE A 432 -11.85 8.82 41.58
C PHE A 432 -11.86 7.77 42.70
N PRO A 433 -13.00 7.59 43.42
CA PRO A 433 -13.09 6.75 44.62
C PRO A 433 -12.76 5.26 44.38
N ASP A 434 -12.78 4.80 43.12
CA ASP A 434 -12.50 3.42 42.75
C ASP A 434 -11.00 3.09 42.64
N VAL A 435 -10.12 4.10 42.58
CA VAL A 435 -8.67 3.92 42.48
C VAL A 435 -8.06 3.62 43.87
N PRO A 436 -7.30 2.51 44.04
CA PRO A 436 -6.75 2.12 45.34
C PRO A 436 -5.48 2.91 45.72
N GLN A 437 -5.68 4.05 46.40
CA GLN A 437 -4.62 5.00 46.78
C GLN A 437 -3.40 4.38 47.47
N SER A 438 -3.62 3.46 48.41
CA SER A 438 -2.56 2.82 49.20
C SER A 438 -1.62 1.97 48.35
N ARG A 439 -2.11 1.44 47.22
CA ARG A 439 -1.33 0.64 46.28
C ARG A 439 -0.57 1.54 45.31
N VAL A 440 -1.25 2.48 44.67
CA VAL A 440 -0.66 3.42 43.72
C VAL A 440 0.51 4.18 44.35
N LYS A 441 0.33 4.62 45.60
CA LYS A 441 1.38 5.27 46.41
C LYS A 441 2.57 4.36 46.72
N LYS A 442 2.32 3.08 47.01
CA LYS A 442 3.36 2.12 47.42
C LYS A 442 4.20 1.64 46.25
N GLU A 443 3.59 1.47 45.07
CA GLU A 443 4.26 0.96 43.88
C GLU A 443 4.99 2.08 43.13
N ASN A 444 4.37 3.27 42.97
CA ASN A 444 4.84 4.31 42.05
C ASN A 444 4.95 5.72 42.68
N GLY A 445 4.76 5.84 44.00
CA GLY A 445 4.93 7.09 44.73
C GLY A 445 4.06 8.23 44.22
N LYS A 446 4.60 9.46 44.20
CA LYS A 446 3.90 10.66 43.74
C LYS A 446 3.52 10.59 42.26
N GLN A 447 4.38 10.03 41.42
CA GLN A 447 4.14 9.95 39.97
C GLN A 447 2.95 9.03 39.67
N GLY A 448 2.85 7.89 40.34
CA GLY A 448 1.69 7.00 40.17
C GLY A 448 0.35 7.66 40.51
N LEU A 449 0.32 8.54 41.51
CA LEU A 449 -0.89 9.29 41.84
C LEU A 449 -1.26 10.28 40.73
N ILE A 450 -0.26 10.94 40.12
CA ILE A 450 -0.48 11.85 38.98
C ILE A 450 -1.01 11.07 37.78
N ASP A 451 -0.40 9.94 37.47
CA ASP A 451 -0.77 9.12 36.32
C ASP A 451 -2.21 8.61 36.46
N CYS A 452 -2.60 8.14 37.65
CA CYS A 452 -3.97 7.69 37.91
C CYS A 452 -5.02 8.82 38.03
N ILE A 453 -4.61 10.08 38.23
CA ILE A 453 -5.53 11.23 38.12
C ILE A 453 -5.75 11.61 36.65
N LEU A 454 -4.71 11.50 35.83
CA LEU A 454 -4.77 11.83 34.41
C LEU A 454 -5.45 10.74 33.58
N ASN A 455 -5.27 9.47 33.97
CA ASN A 455 -5.79 8.28 33.29
C ASN A 455 -6.30 7.24 34.31
N PRO A 456 -7.43 7.51 35.00
CA PRO A 456 -7.96 6.60 36.03
C PRO A 456 -8.38 5.22 35.50
N GLU A 457 -8.61 5.10 34.20
CA GLU A 457 -9.02 3.88 33.51
C GLU A 457 -7.89 2.89 33.21
N ASP A 458 -6.63 3.30 33.39
CA ASP A 458 -5.48 2.43 33.14
C ASP A 458 -5.54 1.18 34.05
N GLU A 459 -5.15 0.01 33.53
CA GLU A 459 -5.17 -1.25 34.30
C GLU A 459 -4.39 -1.16 35.61
N LYS A 460 -3.33 -0.33 35.64
CA LYS A 460 -2.50 -0.07 36.83
C LYS A 460 -3.26 0.68 37.93
N CYS A 461 -4.32 1.41 37.59
CA CYS A 461 -5.16 2.20 38.48
C CYS A 461 -6.45 1.47 38.90
N LYS A 462 -6.77 0.34 38.26
CA LYS A 462 -7.97 -0.48 38.56
C LYS A 462 -7.77 -1.42 39.75
N LYS A 463 -8.85 -1.62 40.53
CA LYS A 463 -8.90 -2.69 41.56
C LYS A 463 -8.98 -4.05 40.87
N LEU A 464 -8.00 -4.93 41.10
CA LEU A 464 -8.08 -6.33 40.68
C LEU A 464 -9.18 -7.06 41.46
N THR A 465 -10.34 -7.23 40.85
CA THR A 465 -11.34 -8.21 41.28
C THR A 465 -10.92 -9.59 40.81
N LYS A 466 -10.13 -10.31 41.63
CA LYS A 466 -10.22 -11.78 41.84
C LYS A 466 -9.06 -12.28 42.72
N LYS A 467 -9.41 -12.88 43.86
CA LYS A 467 -8.54 -13.79 44.61
C LYS A 467 -8.18 -14.96 43.68
N LYS A 468 -6.89 -15.13 43.36
CA LYS A 468 -6.38 -16.43 42.89
C LYS A 468 -6.62 -17.43 44.02
N ALA A 469 -7.34 -18.52 43.74
CA ALA A 469 -7.41 -19.67 44.62
C ALA A 469 -5.99 -20.21 44.81
N THR A 470 -5.50 -20.22 46.04
CA THR A 470 -4.25 -20.88 46.42
C THR A 470 -4.40 -22.39 46.21
N GLY A 471 -3.85 -22.89 45.11
CA GLY A 471 -3.72 -24.32 44.84
C GLY A 471 -2.87 -25.02 45.90
N GLY A 472 -3.34 -26.18 46.34
CA GLY A 472 -2.77 -26.96 47.44
C GLY A 472 -1.37 -27.50 47.16
N LYS A 473 -0.59 -27.64 48.25
CA LYS A 473 0.68 -28.35 48.29
C LYS A 473 0.46 -29.84 48.04
N PHE A 474 1.09 -30.42 47.02
CA PHE A 474 1.28 -31.86 46.92
C PHE A 474 2.67 -32.22 47.48
N THR A 475 2.69 -32.99 48.57
CA THR A 475 3.88 -33.68 49.06
C THR A 475 3.97 -35.05 48.40
N ARG A 476 5.12 -35.36 47.79
CA ARG A 476 5.49 -36.70 47.32
C ARG A 476 5.71 -37.59 48.54
N ARG A 477 4.94 -38.68 48.69
CA ARG A 477 5.30 -39.80 49.57
C ARG A 477 6.26 -40.72 48.84
N VAL A 478 7.28 -41.12 49.58
CA VAL A 478 8.36 -42.07 49.22
C VAL A 478 7.80 -43.45 48.97
#